data_AF-A0A3D1GCX2-F1
#
_entry.id   AF-A0A3D1GCX2-F1
#
_cell.length_a   1.000
_cell.length_b   1.000
_cell.length_c   1.000
_cell.angle_alpha   90.00
_cell.angle_beta   90.00
_cell.angle_gamma   90.00
#
_symmetry.space_group_name_H-M   'P 1'
#
loop_
_entity.id
_entity.type
_entity.pdbx_description
1 polymer ?
#
loop_
_entity_poly.entity_id
_entity_poly.type
_entity_poly.pdbx_seq_one_letter_code
_entity_poly.pdbx_strand_id
1 'polypeptide(L)'
;MRYLRTNEATDWPKENRWKEKLINVILFFIPRANPDYENKMYLVKSWLIEFVENEGELIPWREIALDKEDKPIFAGPSERNYGFWLDTNMKYEDFDGDPVNKDEFERYWNQSGVVAIDIEQS
;
A
#
# COMPACT_ATOMS: atom_id res chain seq x y z
N MET A 1 -8.39 -13.41 -7.69
CA MET A 1 -7.65 -12.63 -6.67
C MET A 1 -6.32 -13.29 -6.41
N ARG A 2 -5.25 -12.51 -6.23
CA ARG A 2 -3.93 -12.97 -5.77
C ARG A 2 -3.46 -12.09 -4.63
N TYR A 3 -2.58 -12.60 -3.78
CA TYR A 3 -2.02 -11.87 -2.65
C TYR A 3 -0.50 -11.99 -2.67
N LEU A 4 0.18 -10.89 -2.37
CA LEU A 4 1.63 -10.81 -2.40
C LEU A 4 2.14 -10.11 -1.15
N ARG A 5 3.29 -10.56 -0.64
CA ARG A 5 4.10 -9.83 0.31
C ARG A 5 5.35 -9.31 -0.38
N THR A 6 5.60 -8.01 -0.32
CA THR A 6 6.79 -7.38 -0.90
C THR A 6 7.50 -6.49 0.11
N ASN A 7 8.80 -6.30 -0.10
CA ASN A 7 9.64 -5.35 0.65
C ASN A 7 9.97 -4.11 -0.20
N GLU A 8 9.26 -3.89 -1.31
CA GLU A 8 9.41 -2.69 -2.12
C GLU A 8 8.92 -1.44 -1.38
N ALA A 9 9.52 -0.29 -1.70
CA ALA A 9 9.21 1.00 -1.07
C ALA A 9 9.19 0.93 0.48
N THR A 10 10.28 0.42 1.09
CA THR A 10 10.45 0.36 2.56
C THR A 10 11.61 1.21 3.10
N ASP A 11 12.44 1.77 2.21
CA ASP A 11 13.67 2.51 2.56
C ASP A 11 13.43 4.03 2.72
N TRP A 12 12.34 4.35 3.39
CA TRP A 12 11.86 5.71 3.62
C TRP A 12 12.59 6.39 4.81
N PRO A 13 13.19 7.59 4.67
CA PRO A 13 13.87 8.28 5.76
C PRO A 13 12.98 8.74 6.94
N LYS A 14 13.49 8.79 8.17
CA LYS A 14 12.68 9.09 9.37
C LYS A 14 12.35 10.58 9.61
N GLU A 15 13.13 11.53 9.09
CA GLU A 15 13.10 12.94 9.54
C GLU A 15 12.53 13.93 8.52
N ASN A 16 11.91 15.02 8.99
CA ASN A 16 11.37 16.23 8.31
C ASN A 16 12.06 16.77 7.02
N ARG A 17 13.21 16.25 6.60
CA ARG A 17 13.95 16.65 5.39
C ARG A 17 13.31 16.22 4.06
N TRP A 18 12.24 15.44 4.07
CA TRP A 18 11.45 15.12 2.87
C TRP A 18 10.76 16.36 2.31
N LYS A 19 10.42 17.32 3.17
CA LYS A 19 9.78 18.58 2.78
C LYS A 19 10.74 19.57 2.12
N GLU A 20 12.05 19.42 2.34
CA GLU A 20 13.02 20.44 1.93
C GLU A 20 13.92 20.05 0.76
N LYS A 21 14.12 18.75 0.48
CA LYS A 21 15.00 18.35 -0.63
C LYS A 21 14.45 17.16 -1.41
N LEU A 22 14.14 17.45 -2.68
CA LEU A 22 14.15 16.53 -3.82
C LEU A 22 13.03 15.49 -3.89
N ILE A 23 11.79 15.91 -4.15
CA ILE A 23 10.80 14.94 -4.63
C ILE A 23 9.83 15.48 -5.70
N ASN A 24 10.27 16.36 -6.61
CA ASN A 24 9.45 16.70 -7.78
C ASN A 24 9.25 15.54 -8.78
N VAL A 25 9.97 14.42 -8.61
CA VAL A 25 9.90 13.27 -9.54
C VAL A 25 9.12 12.08 -8.95
N ILE A 26 9.03 11.93 -7.63
CA ILE A 26 8.30 10.83 -6.96
C ILE A 26 7.04 11.35 -6.19
N LEU A 27 6.96 12.63 -5.79
CA LEU A 27 5.76 13.22 -5.13
C LEU A 27 4.73 13.80 -6.10
N PHE A 28 4.95 13.80 -7.42
CA PHE A 28 3.87 14.21 -8.33
C PHE A 28 2.66 13.25 -8.23
N PHE A 29 2.88 12.07 -7.64
CA PHE A 29 1.91 10.99 -7.40
C PHE A 29 1.77 10.61 -5.90
N ILE A 30 2.08 11.49 -4.94
CA ILE A 30 1.48 11.34 -3.61
C ILE A 30 0.35 12.35 -3.56
N PRO A 31 -0.89 11.97 -3.93
CA PRO A 31 -1.98 12.91 -3.93
C PRO A 31 -2.20 13.34 -2.49
N ARG A 32 -2.79 14.51 -2.30
CA ARG A 32 -3.39 14.93 -1.01
C ARG A 32 -4.39 13.90 -0.42
N ALA A 33 -4.65 12.81 -1.14
CA ALA A 33 -5.54 11.71 -0.80
C ALA A 33 -5.01 10.74 0.27
N ASN A 34 -3.73 10.76 0.67
CA ASN A 34 -3.18 9.84 1.70
C ASN A 34 -2.50 10.55 2.91
N PRO A 35 -3.18 11.48 3.60
CA PRO A 35 -2.58 12.29 4.67
C PRO A 35 -2.07 11.48 5.87
N ASP A 36 -2.60 10.27 6.11
CA ASP A 36 -2.18 9.46 7.27
C ASP A 36 -0.88 8.70 7.03
N TYR A 37 -0.45 8.60 5.77
CA TYR A 37 0.71 7.79 5.38
C TYR A 37 2.00 8.58 5.53
N GLU A 38 2.00 9.89 5.22
CA GLU A 38 3.19 10.77 5.16
C GLU A 38 4.10 10.63 6.39
N ASN A 39 3.53 10.62 7.60
CA ASN A 39 4.30 10.56 8.86
C ASN A 39 4.55 9.13 9.37
N LYS A 40 4.24 8.11 8.56
CA LYS A 40 4.34 6.70 8.94
C LYS A 40 5.08 5.84 7.90
N MET A 41 5.30 6.33 6.68
CA MET A 41 6.02 5.59 5.61
C MET A 41 7.39 5.06 6.08
N TYR A 42 8.13 5.82 6.89
CA TYR A 42 9.44 5.41 7.41
C TYR A 42 9.40 4.19 8.35
N LEU A 43 8.22 3.85 8.88
CA LEU A 43 8.01 2.68 9.73
C LEU A 43 7.81 1.40 8.91
N VAL A 44 7.46 1.52 7.64
CA VAL A 44 7.09 0.39 6.79
C VAL A 44 8.30 -0.50 6.52
N LYS A 45 8.10 -1.81 6.67
CA LYS A 45 9.11 -2.85 6.44
C LYS A 45 8.66 -3.94 5.49
N SER A 46 7.36 -4.10 5.29
CA SER A 46 6.81 -4.90 4.21
C SER A 46 5.40 -4.46 3.90
N TRP A 47 4.93 -4.85 2.72
CA TRP A 47 3.57 -4.62 2.25
C TRP A 47 2.89 -5.94 1.98
N LEU A 48 1.62 -6.03 2.32
CA LEU A 48 0.71 -7.05 1.81
C LEU A 48 -0.21 -6.39 0.81
N ILE A 49 -0.31 -6.95 -0.39
CA ILE A 49 -1.13 -6.39 -1.47
C ILE A 49 -2.06 -7.49 -1.98
N GLU A 50 -3.35 -7.18 -2.03
CA GLU A 50 -4.35 -7.97 -2.75
C GLU A 50 -4.50 -7.41 -4.16
N PHE A 51 -4.54 -8.32 -5.13
CA PHE A 51 -4.76 -8.01 -6.54
C PHE A 51 -6.07 -8.62 -7.02
N VAL A 52 -6.84 -7.84 -7.76
CA VAL A 52 -8.06 -8.26 -8.45
C VAL A 52 -7.80 -8.28 -9.95
N GLU A 53 -8.49 -9.17 -10.65
CA GLU A 53 -8.41 -9.23 -12.10
C GLU A 53 -9.33 -8.15 -12.69
N ASN A 54 -8.78 -7.28 -13.51
CA ASN A 54 -9.49 -6.26 -14.27
C ASN A 54 -8.96 -6.24 -15.70
N GLU A 55 -9.84 -6.37 -16.69
CA GLU A 55 -9.51 -6.40 -18.12
C GLU A 55 -8.37 -7.38 -18.50
N GLY A 56 -8.23 -8.50 -17.76
CA GLY A 56 -7.19 -9.51 -17.99
C GLY A 56 -5.86 -9.22 -17.29
N GLU A 57 -5.79 -8.17 -16.48
CA GLU A 57 -4.61 -7.76 -15.72
C GLU A 57 -4.88 -7.83 -14.21
N LEU A 58 -3.86 -8.15 -13.42
CA LEU A 58 -3.96 -8.17 -11.96
C LEU A 58 -3.53 -6.83 -11.38
N ILE A 59 -4.50 -6.03 -10.96
CA ILE A 59 -4.30 -4.69 -10.42
C ILE A 59 -4.45 -4.67 -8.88
N PRO A 60 -3.68 -3.83 -8.16
CA PRO A 60 -3.83 -3.67 -6.72
C PRO A 60 -5.25 -3.24 -6.32
N TRP A 61 -5.79 -3.84 -5.27
CA TRP A 61 -7.14 -3.57 -4.76
C TRP A 61 -7.18 -3.25 -3.27
N ARG A 62 -6.36 -3.94 -2.47
CA ARG A 62 -6.17 -3.64 -1.04
C ARG A 62 -4.69 -3.72 -0.72
N GLU A 63 -4.24 -2.89 0.19
CA GLU A 63 -2.87 -2.88 0.68
C GLU A 63 -2.82 -2.75 2.20
N ILE A 64 -1.79 -3.32 2.79
CA ILE A 64 -1.50 -3.24 4.22
C ILE A 64 0.00 -3.00 4.38
N ALA A 65 0.37 -1.90 5.02
CA ALA A 65 1.75 -1.64 5.40
C ALA A 65 2.04 -2.25 6.78
N LEU A 66 3.10 -3.04 6.89
CA LEU A 66 3.54 -3.69 8.11
C LEU A 66 4.84 -3.07 8.63
N ASP A 67 4.97 -2.97 9.95
CA ASP A 67 6.23 -2.58 10.60
C ASP A 67 7.19 -3.76 10.77
N LYS A 68 8.32 -3.50 11.46
CA LYS A 68 9.35 -4.53 11.76
C LYS A 68 8.86 -5.67 12.66
N GLU A 69 7.72 -5.51 13.33
CA GLU A 69 7.09 -6.50 14.22
C GLU A 69 5.87 -7.16 13.54
N ASP A 70 5.73 -7.00 12.22
CA ASP A 70 4.56 -7.44 11.42
C ASP A 70 3.23 -6.85 11.92
N LYS A 71 3.25 -5.66 12.51
CA LYS A 71 2.03 -4.97 12.92
C LYS A 71 1.54 -4.05 11.79
N PRO A 72 0.23 -4.08 11.45
CA PRO A 72 -0.35 -3.11 10.53
C PRO A 72 -0.13 -1.67 11.02
N ILE A 73 0.50 -0.86 10.20
CA ILE A 73 0.74 0.57 10.44
C ILE A 73 -0.42 1.39 9.88
N PHE A 74 -0.82 1.05 8.65
CA PHE A 74 -1.98 1.56 7.93
C PHE A 74 -2.35 0.57 6.82
N ALA A 75 -3.58 0.68 6.33
CA ALA A 75 -4.09 -0.10 5.20
C ALA A 75 -4.96 0.81 4.32
N GLY A 76 -5.19 0.38 3.09
CA GLY A 76 -5.94 1.11 2.09
C GLY A 76 -6.56 0.16 1.06
N PRO A 77 -7.58 0.60 0.30
CA PRO A 77 -8.19 1.92 0.33
C PRO A 77 -9.09 2.11 1.56
N SER A 78 -9.37 3.36 1.90
CA SER A 78 -10.29 3.81 2.95
C SER A 78 -10.83 5.19 2.58
N GLU A 79 -11.85 5.68 3.28
CA GLU A 79 -12.42 7.02 3.03
C GLU A 79 -11.37 8.15 3.10
N ARG A 80 -10.31 7.97 3.90
CA ARG A 80 -9.28 8.98 4.12
C ARG A 80 -7.99 8.74 3.35
N ASN A 81 -7.75 7.52 2.88
CA ASN A 81 -6.52 7.12 2.19
C ASN A 81 -6.87 6.17 1.05
N TYR A 82 -6.66 6.61 -0.19
CA TYR A 82 -6.86 5.82 -1.40
C TYR A 82 -5.91 4.61 -1.47
N GLY A 83 -4.72 4.70 -0.89
CA GLY A 83 -3.67 3.68 -0.98
C GLY A 83 -2.49 4.17 -1.80
N PHE A 84 -1.29 3.65 -1.49
CA PHE A 84 -0.05 4.00 -2.15
C PHE A 84 0.11 3.21 -3.46
N TRP A 85 0.04 1.88 -3.41
CA TRP A 85 0.17 1.01 -4.57
C TRP A 85 -1.03 1.08 -5.50
N LEU A 86 -2.22 1.35 -4.95
CA LEU A 86 -3.43 1.56 -5.73
C LEU A 86 -3.35 2.81 -6.62
N ASP A 87 -2.54 3.81 -6.23
CA ASP A 87 -2.32 5.03 -7.01
C ASP A 87 -1.19 4.89 -8.04
N THR A 88 -0.59 3.71 -8.13
CA THR A 88 0.45 3.40 -9.13
C THR A 88 -0.12 2.64 -10.32
N ASN A 89 0.59 2.66 -11.44
CA ASN A 89 0.30 1.80 -12.60
C ASN A 89 0.94 0.39 -12.48
N MET A 90 1.36 -0.02 -11.28
CA MET A 90 2.03 -1.31 -11.05
C MET A 90 1.02 -2.45 -11.09
N LYS A 91 1.42 -3.57 -11.68
CA LYS A 91 0.63 -4.81 -11.77
C LYS A 91 1.33 -5.92 -10.99
N TYR A 92 0.62 -7.01 -10.72
CA TYR A 92 1.17 -8.17 -10.00
C TYR A 92 2.54 -8.64 -10.52
N GLU A 93 2.78 -8.57 -11.84
CA GLU A 93 4.02 -9.00 -12.48
C GLU A 93 5.20 -8.03 -12.28
N ASP A 94 4.93 -6.78 -11.91
CA ASP A 94 5.95 -5.76 -11.68
C ASP A 94 6.59 -5.86 -10.29
N PHE A 95 5.96 -6.61 -9.37
CA PHE A 95 6.42 -6.75 -7.99
C PHE A 95 7.35 -7.95 -7.81
N ASP A 96 8.39 -7.77 -7.03
CA ASP A 96 9.17 -8.86 -6.42
C ASP A 96 8.64 -9.16 -5.01
N GLY A 97 8.28 -10.41 -4.75
CA GLY A 97 7.66 -10.78 -3.49
C GLY A 97 7.19 -12.22 -3.40
N ASP A 98 6.78 -12.60 -2.18
CA ASP A 98 6.31 -13.94 -1.88
C ASP A 98 4.78 -14.00 -1.95
N PRO A 99 4.18 -15.03 -2.58
CA PRO A 99 2.74 -15.20 -2.57
C PRO A 99 2.22 -15.46 -1.16
N VAL A 100 1.12 -14.80 -0.80
CA VAL A 100 0.45 -14.95 0.50
C VAL A 100 -0.88 -15.65 0.31
N ASN A 101 -1.33 -16.40 1.32
CA ASN A 101 -2.65 -16.98 1.28
C ASN A 101 -3.73 -15.95 1.67
N LYS A 102 -4.96 -16.15 1.19
CA LYS A 102 -6.06 -15.23 1.48
C LYS A 102 -6.32 -15.06 2.98
N ASP A 103 -6.34 -16.15 3.73
CA ASP A 103 -6.72 -16.14 5.15
C ASP A 103 -5.74 -15.31 5.99
N GLU A 104 -4.46 -15.36 5.65
CA GLU A 104 -3.42 -14.54 6.24
C GLU A 104 -3.60 -13.07 5.92
N PHE A 105 -3.87 -12.74 4.65
CA PHE A 105 -4.16 -11.36 4.27
C PHE A 105 -5.36 -10.81 5.05
N GLU A 106 -6.47 -11.55 5.10
CA GLU A 106 -7.69 -11.12 5.81
C GLU A 106 -7.46 -10.99 7.31
N ARG A 107 -6.59 -11.81 7.91
CA ARG A 107 -6.19 -11.67 9.32
C ARG A 107 -5.56 -10.31 9.56
N TYR A 108 -4.60 -9.89 8.73
CA TYR A 108 -3.97 -8.58 8.84
C TYR A 108 -4.92 -7.44 8.49
N TRP A 109 -5.78 -7.63 7.48
CA TRP A 109 -6.79 -6.65 7.10
C TRP A 109 -7.73 -6.35 8.26
N ASN A 110 -8.27 -7.38 8.90
CA ASN A 110 -9.13 -7.23 10.08
C ASN A 110 -8.41 -6.59 11.27
N GLN A 111 -7.12 -6.89 11.47
CA GLN A 111 -6.31 -6.26 12.51
C GLN A 111 -6.07 -4.77 12.26
N SER A 112 -6.01 -4.33 11.00
CA SER A 112 -5.83 -2.92 10.66
C SER A 112 -7.03 -2.06 11.07
N GLY A 113 -8.23 -2.65 11.18
CA GLY A 113 -9.48 -1.94 11.47
C GLY A 113 -9.98 -1.06 10.32
N VAL A 114 -9.36 -1.14 9.14
CA VAL A 114 -9.74 -0.36 7.96
C VAL A 114 -10.93 -0.99 7.25
N VAL A 115 -11.87 -0.14 6.84
CA VAL A 115 -12.98 -0.50 5.96
C VAL A 115 -12.62 -0.04 4.55
N ALA A 116 -12.54 -0.97 3.61
CA ALA A 116 -12.35 -0.65 2.21
C ALA A 116 -13.55 0.13 1.69
N ILE A 117 -13.28 1.21 0.95
CA ILE A 117 -14.31 1.86 0.15
C ILE A 117 -14.55 1.04 -1.10
N ASP A 118 -15.82 0.87 -1.48
CA ASP A 118 -16.16 0.36 -2.80
C ASP A 118 -15.72 1.42 -3.81
N ILE A 119 -14.58 1.18 -4.47
CA ILE A 119 -14.21 1.95 -5.65
C ILE A 119 -15.17 1.49 -6.74
N GLU A 120 -16.34 2.13 -6.84
CA GLU A 120 -17.20 1.98 -8.01
C GLU A 120 -16.32 2.29 -9.22
N GLN A 121 -16.05 1.25 -10.02
CA GLN A 121 -15.41 1.39 -11.32
C GLN A 121 -16.34 2.26 -12.16
N SER A 122 -16.01 3.55 -12.22
CA SER A 122 -16.76 4.58 -12.91
C SER A 122 -16.31 4.72 -14.36
#